data_AF-A0A2U3KAD4-F1
#
_entry.id   AF-A0A2U3KAD4-F1
#
_cell.length_a   1.000
_cell.length_b   1.000
_cell.length_c   1.000
_cell.angle_alpha   90.00
_cell.angle_beta   90.00
_cell.angle_gamma   90.00
#
_symmetry.space_group_name_H-M   'P 1'
#
loop_
_entity.id
_entity.type
_entity.pdbx_description
1 polymer ?
#
loop_
_entity_poly.entity_id
_entity_poly.type
_entity_poly.pdbx_seq_one_letter_code
_entity_poly.pdbx_strand_id
1 'polypeptide(L)'
;MILSGDMAVSVEMHHTGDPGLQAEVRAIIEHILADRPGDWLVSIVGSQANDRWEMKIAGPNAFERSYTLEGSAGEHESHVIGKLVARMVPRRNL
;
A
#
# COMPACT_ATOMS: atom_id res chain seq x y z
N MET A 1 -5.74 -30.76 -0.08
CA MET A 1 -6.20 -29.77 -1.09
C MET A 1 -4.95 -29.10 -1.62
N ILE A 2 -4.76 -29.08 -2.94
CA ILE A 2 -3.47 -28.80 -3.60
C ILE A 2 -3.06 -27.32 -3.44
N LEU A 3 -1.74 -27.15 -3.34
CA LEU A 3 -0.89 -25.99 -3.07
C LEU A 3 -1.16 -24.74 -3.95
N SER A 4 -1.23 -23.57 -3.34
CA SER A 4 -0.94 -22.27 -3.98
C SER A 4 -0.05 -21.47 -3.03
N GLY A 5 1.23 -21.29 -3.38
CA GLY A 5 2.05 -20.23 -2.80
C GLY A 5 1.57 -18.91 -3.38
N ASP A 6 0.40 -18.45 -2.93
CA ASP A 6 -0.32 -17.35 -3.53
C ASP A 6 0.47 -16.06 -3.32
N MET A 7 0.61 -15.23 -4.35
CA MET A 7 1.22 -13.90 -4.28
C MET A 7 0.25 -12.99 -3.52
N ALA A 8 0.12 -13.20 -2.21
CA ALA A 8 -0.92 -12.59 -1.42
C ALA A 8 -0.58 -11.13 -1.17
N VAL A 9 -1.39 -10.23 -1.72
CA VAL A 9 -1.35 -8.80 -1.38
C VAL A 9 -2.42 -8.54 -0.33
N SER A 10 -2.01 -8.09 0.84
CA SER A 10 -2.91 -7.62 1.90
C SER A 10 -2.80 -6.11 2.05
N VAL A 11 -3.94 -5.42 2.07
CA VAL A 11 -3.99 -3.97 2.29
C VAL A 11 -4.90 -3.64 3.47
N GLU A 12 -4.29 -3.16 4.54
CA GLU A 12 -4.94 -2.72 5.76
C GLU A 12 -5.02 -1.20 5.78
N MET A 13 -6.22 -0.66 6.04
CA MET A 13 -6.44 0.78 6.14
C MET A 13 -7.23 1.09 7.40
N HIS A 14 -6.73 2.03 8.19
CA HIS A 14 -7.33 2.44 9.45
C HIS A 14 -7.37 3.96 9.57
N HIS A 15 -8.49 4.50 10.05
CA HIS A 15 -8.66 5.93 10.31
C HIS A 15 -8.41 6.85 9.09
N THR A 16 -8.60 6.35 7.87
CA THR A 16 -8.37 7.07 6.61
C THR A 16 -9.64 7.70 6.03
N GLY A 17 -10.71 7.79 6.83
CA GLY A 17 -11.94 8.49 6.46
C GLY A 17 -12.79 7.72 5.45
N ASP A 18 -13.01 8.31 4.27
CA ASP A 18 -13.99 7.89 3.27
C ASP A 18 -13.83 6.42 2.82
N PRO A 19 -14.86 5.56 2.93
CA PRO A 19 -14.79 4.17 2.49
C PRO A 19 -14.60 3.98 0.98
N GLY A 20 -15.07 4.93 0.16
CA GLY A 20 -14.90 4.88 -1.31
C GLY A 20 -13.43 5.06 -1.69
N LEU A 21 -12.79 6.09 -1.14
CA LEU A 21 -11.35 6.33 -1.28
C LEU A 21 -10.54 5.12 -0.79
N GLN A 22 -10.91 4.51 0.34
CA GLN A 22 -10.25 3.31 0.83
C GLN A 22 -10.33 2.15 -0.17
N ALA A 23 -11.49 1.94 -0.80
CA ALA A 23 -11.66 0.90 -1.81
C ALA A 23 -10.80 1.16 -3.05
N GLU A 24 -10.74 2.41 -3.51
CA GLU A 24 -9.89 2.79 -4.66
C GLU A 24 -8.39 2.63 -4.36
N VAL A 25 -7.95 3.10 -3.19
CA VAL A 25 -6.55 2.96 -2.75
C VAL A 25 -6.17 1.48 -2.66
N ARG A 26 -7.03 0.65 -2.05
CA ARG A 26 -6.81 -0.80 -1.97
C ARG A 26 -6.66 -1.42 -3.36
N ALA A 27 -7.61 -1.15 -4.26
CA ALA A 27 -7.58 -1.71 -5.61
C ALA A 27 -6.32 -1.32 -6.41
N ILE A 28 -5.88 -0.06 -6.29
CA ILE A 28 -4.66 0.40 -6.96
C ILE A 28 -3.41 -0.28 -6.38
N ILE A 29 -3.31 -0.40 -5.06
CA ILE A 29 -2.17 -1.05 -4.40
C ILE A 29 -2.12 -2.55 -4.75
N GLU A 30 -3.26 -3.24 -4.66
CA GLU A 30 -3.39 -4.63 -5.07
C GLU A 30 -2.93 -4.82 -6.51
N HIS A 31 -3.39 -3.97 -7.42
CA HIS A 31 -2.97 -4.02 -8.83
C HIS A 31 -1.46 -3.84 -9.01
N ILE A 32 -0.84 -2.88 -8.31
CA ILE A 32 0.61 -2.60 -8.42
C ILE A 32 1.47 -3.76 -7.89
N LEU A 33 0.96 -4.48 -6.89
CA LEU A 33 1.70 -5.55 -6.22
C LEU A 33 1.33 -6.95 -6.71
N ALA A 34 0.21 -7.13 -7.41
CA ALA A 34 -0.26 -8.43 -7.92
C ALA A 34 0.76 -9.12 -8.84
N ASP A 35 1.53 -8.35 -9.61
CA ASP A 35 2.55 -8.87 -10.53
C ASP A 35 3.92 -9.08 -9.84
N ARG A 36 4.00 -8.96 -8.51
CA ARG A 36 5.24 -9.08 -7.76
C ARG A 36 5.29 -10.40 -7.03
N PRO A 37 6.42 -11.12 -7.10
CA PRO A 37 6.55 -12.39 -6.41
C PRO A 37 6.54 -12.19 -4.89
N GLY A 38 5.99 -13.19 -4.21
CA GLY A 38 5.92 -13.32 -2.74
C GLY A 38 4.80 -12.53 -2.10
N ASP A 39 4.72 -12.63 -0.77
CA ASP A 39 3.67 -12.00 0.03
C ASP A 39 3.98 -10.54 0.30
N TRP A 40 2.98 -9.68 0.09
CA TRP A 40 3.09 -8.24 0.32
C TRP A 40 2.01 -7.78 1.29
N LEU A 41 2.41 -6.93 2.24
CA LEU A 41 1.50 -6.28 3.18
C LEU A 41 1.70 -4.76 3.08
N VAL A 42 0.61 -4.04 2.86
CA VAL A 42 0.58 -2.58 2.96
C VAL A 42 -0.37 -2.18 4.07
N SER A 43 0.13 -1.39 5.01
CA SER A 43 -0.68 -0.80 6.09
C SER A 43 -0.68 0.71 5.93
N ILE A 44 -1.86 1.33 5.95
CA ILE A 44 -2.03 2.78 5.96
C ILE A 44 -2.85 3.17 7.18
N VAL A 45 -2.26 3.94 8.09
CA VAL A 45 -2.89 4.37 9.33
C VAL A 45 -2.98 5.88 9.37
N GLY A 46 -4.20 6.39 9.32
CA GLY A 46 -4.46 7.82 9.49
C GLY A 46 -4.35 8.28 10.93
N SER A 47 -3.86 9.49 11.11
CA SER A 47 -3.94 10.23 12.36
C SER A 47 -5.36 10.76 12.59
N GLN A 48 -5.81 10.74 13.84
CA GLN A 48 -7.04 11.44 14.25
C GLN A 48 -6.79 12.91 14.61
N ALA A 49 -5.52 13.33 14.70
CA ALA A 49 -5.14 14.66 15.19
C ALA A 49 -4.67 15.62 14.08
N ASN A 50 -4.31 15.09 12.90
CA ASN A 50 -3.84 15.86 11.75
C ASN A 50 -4.11 15.09 10.45
N ASP A 51 -3.79 15.71 9.33
CA ASP A 51 -3.95 15.17 7.97
C ASP A 51 -2.78 14.26 7.54
N ARG A 52 -2.07 13.64 8.48
CA ARG A 52 -0.96 12.73 8.18
C ARG A 52 -1.38 11.28 8.30
N TRP A 53 -1.04 10.49 7.30
CA TRP A 53 -1.18 9.04 7.36
C TRP A 53 0.20 8.39 7.33
N GLU A 54 0.39 7.34 8.11
CA GLU A 54 1.59 6.52 8.07
C GLU A 54 1.35 5.32 7.15
N MET A 55 2.16 5.19 6.10
CA MET A 55 2.15 4.06 5.19
C MET A 55 3.37 3.18 5.44
N LYS A 56 3.15 1.88 5.63
CA LYS A 56 4.20 0.86 5.73
C LYS A 56 3.99 -0.21 4.66
N ILE A 57 5.07 -0.59 3.98
CA ILE A 57 5.11 -1.66 3.00
C ILE A 57 6.08 -2.72 3.50
N ALA A 58 5.59 -3.94 3.71
CA ALA A 58 6.39 -5.12 4.01
C ALA A 58 6.29 -6.12 2.86
N GLY A 59 7.39 -6.82 2.60
CA GLY A 59 7.46 -7.80 1.52
C GLY A 59 8.55 -8.85 1.73
N PRO A 60 8.80 -9.69 0.72
CA PRO A 60 9.75 -10.80 0.81
C PRO A 60 11.18 -10.33 1.12
N ASN A 61 12.02 -11.24 1.58
CA ASN A 61 13.44 -10.99 1.88
C ASN A 61 13.66 -9.86 2.90
N ALA A 62 12.81 -9.81 3.94
CA ALA A 62 12.82 -8.77 4.97
C ALA A 62 12.69 -7.34 4.40
N PHE A 63 12.02 -7.20 3.25
CA PHE A 63 11.75 -5.89 2.68
C PHE A 63 10.79 -5.12 3.59
N GLU A 64 11.19 -3.91 3.97
CA GLU A 64 10.35 -2.99 4.73
C GLU A 64 10.65 -1.54 4.33
N ARG A 65 9.60 -0.74 4.10
CA ARG A 65 9.69 0.71 3.89
C ARG A 65 8.51 1.41 4.56
N SER A 66 8.77 2.58 5.12
CA SER A 66 7.74 3.45 5.70
C SER A 66 7.77 4.83 5.03
N TYR A 67 6.61 5.49 4.97
CA TYR A 67 6.43 6.83 4.41
C TYR A 67 5.25 7.54 5.07
N THR A 68 5.42 8.80 5.45
CA THR A 68 4.34 9.66 5.93
C THR A 68 3.68 10.34 4.74
N LEU A 69 2.41 10.03 4.48
CA LEU A 69 1.56 10.71 3.49
C LEU A 69 1.04 12.02 4.10
N GLU A 70 1.33 13.13 3.43
CA GLU A 70 0.89 14.47 3.84
C GLU A 70 -0.37 14.87 3.03
N GLY A 71 -1.53 14.95 3.70
CA GLY A 71 -2.80 15.32 3.07
C GLY A 71 -2.76 16.67 2.38
N SER A 72 -2.14 17.67 3.01
CA SER A 72 -1.91 19.01 2.45
C SER A 72 -1.09 19.04 1.15
N ALA A 73 -0.31 17.99 0.86
CA ALA A 73 0.41 17.82 -0.39
C ALA A 73 -0.38 17.05 -1.46
N GLY A 74 -1.64 16.67 -1.17
CA GLY A 74 -2.48 15.87 -2.05
C GLY A 74 -2.11 14.38 -2.05
N GLU A 75 -1.36 13.90 -1.07
CA GLU A 75 -0.90 12.50 -1.03
C GLU A 75 -1.97 11.52 -0.53
N HIS A 76 -3.18 12.00 -0.21
CA HIS A 76 -4.34 11.15 0.07
C HIS A 76 -5.09 10.73 -1.20
N GLU A 77 -4.77 11.33 -2.36
CA GLU A 77 -5.37 10.95 -3.63
C GLU A 77 -4.90 9.55 -4.05
N SER A 78 -5.85 8.70 -4.44
CA SER A 78 -5.60 7.27 -4.70
C SER A 78 -4.50 7.04 -5.76
N HIS A 79 -4.48 7.86 -6.81
CA HIS A 79 -3.45 7.79 -7.85
C HIS A 79 -2.06 8.25 -7.37
N VAL A 80 -1.96 9.14 -6.36
CA VAL A 80 -0.68 9.60 -5.81
C VAL A 80 -0.10 8.50 -4.94
N ILE A 81 -0.92 7.91 -4.07
CA ILE A 81 -0.53 6.76 -3.24
C ILE A 81 0.00 5.63 -4.13
N GLY A 82 -0.71 5.28 -5.21
CA GLY A 82 -0.23 4.26 -6.16
C GLY A 82 1.16 4.57 -6.73
N LYS A 83 1.41 5.82 -7.15
CA LYS A 83 2.73 6.24 -7.66
C LYS A 83 3.83 6.16 -6.60
N LEU A 84 3.50 6.50 -5.33
CA LEU A 84 4.44 6.40 -4.22
C LEU A 84 4.78 4.94 -3.92
N VAL A 85 3.77 4.07 -3.79
CA VAL A 85 3.96 2.63 -3.61
C VAL A 85 4.84 2.06 -4.70
N ALA A 86 4.50 2.27 -5.98
CA ALA A 86 5.26 1.75 -7.12
C ALA A 86 6.74 2.20 -7.13
N ARG A 87 7.04 3.38 -6.59
CA ARG A 87 8.41 3.92 -6.45
C ARG A 87 9.17 3.27 -5.30
N MET A 88 8.50 2.95 -4.21
CA MET A 88 9.11 2.45 -2.97
C MET A 88 9.52 0.98 -3.05
N VAL A 89 8.82 0.19 -3.86
CA VAL A 89 9.08 -1.24 -4.02
C VAL A 89 10.15 -1.53 -5.09
N PRO A 90 10.93 -2.62 -4.98
CA PRO A 90 12.00 -2.94 -5.93
C PRO A 90 11.48 -3.06 -7.36
N ARG A 91 12.25 -2.67 -8.38
CA ARG A 91 11.81 -2.88 -9.77
C ARG A 91 11.67 -4.38 -10.04
N ARG A 92 10.72 -4.75 -10.90
CA ARG A 92 10.56 -6.13 -11.35
C ARG A 92 11.88 -6.57 -11.97
N ASN A 93 12.52 -7.58 -11.37
CA ASN A 93 13.58 -8.30 -12.06
C ASN A 93 12.86 -9.15 -13.12
N LEU A 94 13.02 -8.75 -14.38
CA LEU A 94 12.60 -9.54 -15.55
C LEU A 94 13.50 -10.78 -15.68
#